data_AF-A0A9E1WWY2-F1
#
_entry.id   AF-A0A9E1WWY2-F1
#
_cell.length_a   1.000
_cell.length_b   1.000
_cell.length_c   1.000
_cell.angle_alpha   90.00
_cell.angle_beta   90.00
_cell.angle_gamma   90.00
#
_symmetry.space_group_name_H-M   'P 1'
#
loop_
_entity.id
_entity.type
_entity.pdbx_description
1 polymer ?
#
loop_
_entity_poly.entity_id
_entity_poly.type
_entity_poly.pdbx_seq_one_letter_code
_entity_poly.pdbx_strand_id
1 'polypeptide(L)'
;ALLDIAPTREMYTGTNAAFAHAYWHWFFLTQPSPLPERIIGADPEGFWKLKCFNQARGDNPFIPEALAEYLNAFADPNAIHASCEDYRAAATIDIAHDDADQGRKLHMPILTLWAKRGVIETCFDALALWRQRAERVEGEALDTTHYMAEEVPGDVATRMSDFFARNPIHAKATA
;
A
#
# COMPACT_ATOMS: atom_id res chain seq x y z
N ALA A 1 9.83 -5.23 6.83
CA ALA A 1 8.45 -5.75 6.79
C ALA A 1 7.62 -4.82 5.93
N LEU A 2 6.63 -5.36 5.21
CA LEU A 2 5.75 -4.67 4.28
C LEU A 2 4.30 -4.99 4.67
N LEU A 3 3.43 -3.98 4.69
CA LEU A 3 2.04 -4.11 5.12
C LEU A 3 1.10 -3.76 3.97
N ASP A 4 0.22 -4.70 3.63
CA ASP A 4 -0.78 -4.65 2.57
C ASP A 4 -0.34 -3.94 1.29
N ILE A 5 0.85 -4.32 0.80
CA ILE A 5 1.43 -3.82 -0.44
C ILE A 5 2.02 -4.98 -1.24
N ALA A 6 1.89 -4.89 -2.57
CA ALA A 6 2.52 -5.77 -3.53
C ALA A 6 3.26 -4.94 -4.60
N PRO A 7 4.23 -5.52 -5.33
CA PRO A 7 5.00 -4.80 -6.35
C PRO A 7 4.13 -4.09 -7.38
N THR A 8 4.22 -2.75 -7.41
CA THR A 8 3.34 -1.86 -8.18
C THR A 8 3.38 -2.12 -9.69
N ARG A 9 4.59 -2.30 -10.28
CA ARG A 9 4.73 -2.63 -11.71
C ARG A 9 3.94 -3.89 -12.08
N GLU A 10 4.06 -4.94 -11.29
CA GLU A 10 3.37 -6.20 -11.52
C GLU A 10 1.85 -6.07 -11.35
N MET A 11 1.38 -5.26 -10.40
CA MET A 11 -0.04 -4.98 -10.23
C MET A 11 -0.64 -4.22 -11.42
N TYR A 12 0.06 -3.20 -11.94
CA TYR A 12 -0.35 -2.52 -13.17
C TYR A 12 -0.33 -3.47 -14.38
N THR A 13 0.73 -4.27 -14.54
CA THR A 13 0.84 -5.24 -15.64
C THR A 13 -0.24 -6.32 -15.58
N GLY A 14 -0.57 -6.79 -14.38
CA GLY A 14 -1.59 -7.80 -14.12
C GLY A 14 -3.01 -7.24 -13.94
N THR A 15 -3.23 -5.97 -14.28
CA THR A 15 -4.53 -5.30 -14.09
C THR A 15 -5.65 -6.03 -14.82
N ASN A 16 -6.82 -6.10 -14.18
CA ASN A 16 -8.05 -6.60 -14.74
C ASN A 16 -9.24 -5.72 -14.30
N ALA A 17 -10.45 -6.00 -14.80
CA ALA A 17 -11.63 -5.22 -14.46
C ALA A 17 -11.93 -5.23 -12.94
N ALA A 18 -11.75 -6.36 -12.26
CA ALA A 18 -11.99 -6.46 -10.81
C ALA A 18 -11.03 -5.56 -10.03
N PHE A 19 -9.74 -5.58 -10.38
CA PHE A 19 -8.72 -4.70 -9.80
C PHE A 19 -9.00 -3.23 -10.09
N ALA A 20 -9.35 -2.88 -11.32
CA ALA A 20 -9.67 -1.51 -11.70
C ALA A 20 -10.91 -0.96 -10.98
N HIS A 21 -11.91 -1.81 -10.71
CA HIS A 21 -13.06 -1.42 -9.90
C HIS A 21 -12.71 -1.27 -8.42
N ALA A 22 -11.94 -2.20 -7.86
CA ALA A 22 -11.58 -2.17 -6.44
C ALA A 22 -10.62 -1.03 -6.10
N TYR A 23 -9.61 -0.79 -6.95
CA TYR A 23 -8.62 0.28 -6.85
C TYR A 23 -8.85 1.37 -7.90
N TRP A 24 -10.10 1.78 -8.10
CA TRP A 24 -10.47 2.86 -9.05
C TRP A 24 -9.65 4.14 -8.86
N HIS A 25 -9.25 4.44 -7.62
CA HIS A 25 -8.44 5.62 -7.29
C HIS A 25 -7.05 5.57 -7.92
N TRP A 26 -6.47 4.38 -8.17
CA TRP A 26 -5.19 4.24 -8.89
C TRP A 26 -5.27 4.76 -10.33
N PHE A 27 -6.44 4.70 -10.96
CA PHE A 27 -6.67 5.16 -12.33
C PHE A 27 -7.19 6.60 -12.39
N PHE A 28 -7.89 7.03 -11.34
CA PHE A 28 -8.41 8.38 -11.22
C PHE A 28 -7.32 9.40 -10.84
N LEU A 29 -6.47 9.08 -9.86
CA LEU A 29 -5.45 10.00 -9.35
C LEU A 29 -4.31 10.24 -10.35
N THR A 30 -4.14 9.35 -11.32
CA THR A 30 -3.17 9.46 -12.41
C THR A 30 -3.62 10.39 -13.55
N GLN A 31 -4.88 10.83 -13.56
CA GLN A 31 -5.37 11.73 -14.61
C GLN A 31 -4.62 13.08 -14.59
N PRO A 32 -4.48 13.78 -15.74
CA PRO A 32 -3.72 15.03 -15.81
C PRO A 32 -4.20 16.11 -14.84
N SER A 33 -3.25 16.84 -14.25
CA SER A 33 -3.55 17.97 -13.38
C SER A 33 -4.27 19.09 -14.15
N PRO A 34 -5.26 19.80 -13.56
CA PRO A 34 -5.74 19.66 -12.18
C PRO A 34 -7.06 18.87 -12.09
N LEU A 35 -7.28 17.82 -12.91
CA LEU A 35 -8.56 17.10 -12.93
C LEU A 35 -8.88 16.44 -11.57
N PRO A 36 -8.04 15.52 -11.04
CA PRO A 36 -8.35 14.90 -9.76
C PRO A 36 -8.30 15.91 -8.62
N GLU A 37 -7.35 16.86 -8.64
CA GLU A 37 -7.23 17.89 -7.62
C GLU A 37 -8.50 18.75 -7.50
N ARG A 38 -9.13 19.14 -8.61
CA ARG A 38 -10.38 19.93 -8.59
C ARG A 38 -11.55 19.14 -8.04
N ILE A 39 -11.66 17.86 -8.36
CA ILE A 39 -12.76 17.00 -7.91
C ILE A 39 -12.62 16.73 -6.40
N ILE A 40 -11.41 16.39 -5.95
CA ILE A 40 -11.12 16.14 -4.53
C ILE A 40 -11.28 17.43 -3.72
N GLY A 41 -10.77 18.55 -4.24
CA GLY A 41 -10.81 19.85 -3.57
C GLY A 41 -12.22 20.40 -3.31
N ALA A 42 -13.25 19.86 -3.98
CA ALA A 42 -14.64 20.24 -3.72
C ALA A 42 -15.18 19.67 -2.40
N ASP A 43 -14.71 18.49 -1.99
CA ASP A 43 -15.02 17.84 -0.71
C ASP A 43 -13.88 16.88 -0.30
N PRO A 44 -12.77 17.40 0.26
CA PRO A 44 -11.62 16.57 0.60
C PRO A 44 -11.94 15.51 1.64
N GLU A 45 -12.76 15.86 2.64
CA GLU A 45 -13.16 14.95 3.71
C GLU A 45 -14.02 13.81 3.17
N GLY A 46 -15.04 14.14 2.38
CA GLY A 46 -15.91 13.14 1.75
C GLY A 46 -15.13 12.22 0.82
N PHE A 47 -14.22 12.76 0.01
CA PHE A 47 -13.36 11.95 -0.85
C PHE A 47 -12.46 11.01 -0.04
N TRP A 48 -11.79 11.52 1.00
CA TRP A 48 -10.87 10.73 1.82
C TRP A 48 -11.61 9.60 2.53
N LYS A 49 -12.73 9.90 3.20
CA LYS A 49 -13.57 8.89 3.86
C LYS A 49 -14.10 7.86 2.87
N LEU A 50 -14.60 8.29 1.70
CA LEU A 50 -15.09 7.37 0.67
C LEU A 50 -13.98 6.42 0.21
N LYS A 51 -12.80 6.94 -0.12
CA LYS A 51 -11.67 6.11 -0.57
C LYS A 51 -11.24 5.13 0.52
N CYS A 52 -11.02 5.62 1.73
CA CYS A 52 -10.48 4.81 2.81
C CYS A 52 -11.52 3.82 3.36
N PHE A 53 -12.75 4.23 3.64
CA PHE A 53 -13.77 3.32 4.18
C PHE A 53 -14.16 2.24 3.17
N ASN A 54 -14.13 2.51 1.87
CA ASN A 54 -14.32 1.46 0.86
C ASN A 54 -13.25 0.36 0.96
N GLN A 55 -11.99 0.71 1.26
CA GLN A 55 -10.93 -0.27 1.51
C GLN A 55 -11.10 -1.00 2.86
N ALA A 56 -11.96 -0.48 3.73
CA ALA A 56 -12.41 -1.09 4.99
C ALA A 56 -13.85 -1.63 4.94
N ARG A 57 -14.38 -1.94 3.74
CA ARG A 57 -15.74 -2.51 3.53
C ARG A 57 -16.90 -1.64 4.04
N GLY A 58 -16.69 -0.34 4.10
CA GLY A 58 -17.67 0.66 4.54
C GLY A 58 -17.56 1.03 6.01
N ASP A 59 -16.76 0.30 6.80
CA ASP A 59 -16.52 0.62 8.19
C ASP A 59 -15.47 1.73 8.33
N ASN A 60 -15.48 2.43 9.47
CA ASN A 60 -14.39 3.34 9.86
C ASN A 60 -13.36 2.55 10.68
N PRO A 61 -12.15 2.28 10.14
CA PRO A 61 -11.12 1.54 10.87
C PRO A 61 -10.34 2.42 11.86
N PHE A 62 -10.49 3.74 11.79
CA PHE A 62 -9.65 4.69 12.53
C PHE A 62 -10.29 5.12 13.84
N ILE A 63 -9.46 5.25 14.88
CA ILE A 63 -9.86 5.94 16.12
C ILE A 63 -10.12 7.43 15.83
N PRO A 64 -10.96 8.12 16.62
CA PRO A 64 -11.37 9.50 16.34
C PRO A 64 -10.20 10.48 16.16
N GLU A 65 -9.15 10.35 16.97
CA GLU A 65 -7.98 11.22 16.97
C GLU A 65 -7.15 11.05 15.70
N ALA A 66 -6.93 9.80 15.28
CA ALA A 66 -6.21 9.49 14.04
C ALA A 66 -7.00 9.97 12.81
N LEU A 67 -8.31 9.72 12.78
CA LEU A 67 -9.18 10.21 11.71
C LEU A 67 -9.13 11.74 11.59
N ALA A 68 -9.22 12.46 12.71
CA ALA A 68 -9.15 13.92 12.71
C ALA A 68 -7.82 14.42 12.13
N GLU A 69 -6.69 13.78 12.47
CA GLU A 69 -5.38 14.14 11.94
C GLU A 69 -5.28 13.91 10.43
N TYR A 70 -5.73 12.74 9.94
CA TYR A 70 -5.71 12.44 8.50
C TYR A 70 -6.55 13.43 7.69
N LEU A 71 -7.75 13.77 8.18
CA LEU A 71 -8.64 14.72 7.51
C LEU A 71 -8.07 16.14 7.52
N ASN A 72 -7.46 16.56 8.64
CA ASN A 72 -6.81 17.87 8.73
C ASN A 72 -5.63 17.99 7.76
N ALA A 73 -4.77 16.96 7.71
CA ALA A 73 -3.63 16.93 6.80
C ALA A 73 -4.07 16.92 5.33
N PHE A 74 -5.09 16.13 4.99
CA PHE A 74 -5.56 16.00 3.61
C PHE A 74 -6.41 17.19 3.12
N ALA A 75 -6.87 18.07 4.02
CA ALA A 75 -7.58 19.28 3.65
C ALA A 75 -6.68 20.32 2.94
N ASP A 76 -5.36 20.21 3.05
CA ASP A 76 -4.41 21.08 2.34
C ASP A 76 -4.41 20.76 0.82
N PRO A 77 -4.72 21.74 -0.07
CA PRO A 77 -4.61 21.56 -1.51
C PRO A 77 -3.24 21.06 -1.99
N ASN A 78 -2.16 21.41 -1.29
CA ASN A 78 -0.82 20.90 -1.61
C ASN A 78 -0.67 19.43 -1.26
N ALA A 79 -1.30 18.95 -0.17
CA ALA A 79 -1.33 17.54 0.17
C ALA A 79 -2.15 16.74 -0.85
N ILE A 80 -3.26 17.29 -1.34
CA ILE A 80 -4.06 16.70 -2.43
C ILE A 80 -3.23 16.59 -3.71
N HIS A 81 -2.57 17.68 -4.11
CA HIS A 81 -1.72 17.70 -5.30
C HIS A 81 -0.55 16.71 -5.17
N ALA A 82 0.17 16.72 -4.05
CA ALA A 82 1.25 15.78 -3.78
C ALA A 82 0.77 14.31 -3.80
N SER A 83 -0.41 14.04 -3.26
CA SER A 83 -1.03 12.71 -3.35
C SER A 83 -1.31 12.33 -4.80
N CYS A 84 -1.79 13.25 -5.64
CA CYS A 84 -1.99 12.96 -7.07
C CYS A 84 -0.66 12.71 -7.79
N GLU A 85 0.38 13.48 -7.49
CA GLU A 85 1.72 13.29 -8.06
C GLU A 85 2.36 11.95 -7.65
N ASP A 86 2.13 11.47 -6.42
CA ASP A 86 2.54 10.12 -5.99
C ASP A 86 1.94 9.05 -6.93
N TYR A 87 0.63 9.09 -7.17
CA TYR A 87 -0.02 8.15 -8.09
C TYR A 87 0.47 8.31 -9.53
N ARG A 88 0.67 9.54 -10.02
CA ARG A 88 1.23 9.80 -11.35
C ARG A 88 2.64 9.22 -11.48
N ALA A 89 3.47 9.35 -10.45
CA ALA A 89 4.82 8.76 -10.41
C ALA A 89 4.75 7.23 -10.42
N ALA A 90 3.87 6.65 -9.60
CA ALA A 90 3.64 5.20 -9.51
C ALA A 90 3.20 4.57 -10.84
N ALA A 91 2.52 5.34 -11.70
CA ALA A 91 2.09 4.91 -13.04
C ALA A 91 3.07 5.30 -14.16
N THR A 92 4.19 5.97 -13.84
CA THR A 92 5.14 6.46 -14.85
C THR A 92 6.60 6.20 -14.42
N ILE A 93 7.23 7.16 -13.74
CA ILE A 93 8.67 7.12 -13.47
C ILE A 93 9.06 5.96 -12.55
N ASP A 94 8.20 5.53 -11.64
CA ASP A 94 8.49 4.39 -10.76
C ASP A 94 8.51 3.08 -11.53
N ILE A 95 7.63 2.91 -12.54
CA ILE A 95 7.68 1.76 -13.45
C ILE A 95 8.99 1.79 -14.26
N ALA A 96 9.41 2.97 -14.74
CA ALA A 96 10.68 3.08 -15.45
C ALA A 96 11.89 2.73 -14.57
N HIS A 97 11.86 3.10 -13.28
CA HIS A 97 12.87 2.70 -12.31
C HIS A 97 12.85 1.18 -12.06
N ASP A 98 11.66 0.60 -11.90
CA ASP A 98 11.47 -0.84 -11.71
C ASP A 98 11.91 -1.68 -12.93
N ASP A 99 11.83 -1.12 -14.14
CA ASP A 99 12.33 -1.78 -15.36
C ASP A 99 13.85 -1.65 -15.52
N ALA A 100 14.41 -0.52 -15.08
CA ALA A 100 15.85 -0.27 -15.11
C ALA A 100 16.64 -1.15 -14.13
N ASP A 101 15.98 -1.77 -13.13
CA ASP A 101 16.62 -2.68 -12.18
C ASP A 101 17.12 -3.98 -12.83
N GLN A 102 16.69 -4.30 -14.06
CA GLN A 102 17.05 -5.51 -14.81
C GLN A 102 16.80 -6.83 -14.04
N GLY A 103 15.76 -6.86 -13.21
CA GLY A 103 15.38 -8.02 -12.41
C GLY A 103 16.23 -8.20 -11.15
N ARG A 104 16.97 -7.17 -10.72
CA ARG A 104 17.70 -7.18 -9.46
C ARG A 104 16.75 -7.46 -8.30
N LYS A 105 17.13 -8.43 -7.45
CA LYS A 105 16.35 -8.80 -6.28
C LYS A 105 16.92 -8.21 -5.00
N LEU A 106 16.04 -7.92 -4.08
CA LEU A 106 16.36 -7.62 -2.69
C LEU A 106 16.94 -8.88 -2.02
N HIS A 107 18.18 -8.78 -1.56
CA HIS A 107 18.89 -9.88 -0.92
C HIS A 107 18.49 -10.06 0.55
N MET A 108 18.07 -8.99 1.24
CA MET A 108 17.64 -9.06 2.65
C MET A 108 16.33 -9.85 2.80
N PRO A 109 16.07 -10.47 3.96
CA PRO A 109 14.77 -11.07 4.25
C PRO A 109 13.66 -10.03 4.20
N ILE A 110 12.50 -10.42 3.68
CA ILE A 110 11.27 -9.62 3.65
C ILE A 110 10.15 -10.41 4.32
N LEU A 111 9.49 -9.75 5.28
CA LEU A 111 8.16 -10.11 5.75
C LEU A 111 7.14 -9.30 4.96
N THR A 112 6.19 -9.95 4.28
CA THR A 112 5.00 -9.32 3.70
C THR A 112 3.75 -9.79 4.43
N LEU A 113 3.00 -8.86 5.02
CA LEU A 113 1.70 -9.13 5.61
C LEU A 113 0.65 -8.46 4.72
N TRP A 114 -0.43 -9.16 4.39
CA TRP A 114 -1.50 -8.59 3.56
C TRP A 114 -2.88 -8.91 4.13
N ALA A 115 -3.87 -8.14 3.72
CA ALA A 115 -5.23 -8.23 4.20
C ALA A 115 -5.99 -9.34 3.48
N LYS A 116 -6.40 -10.38 4.22
CA LYS A 116 -7.25 -11.47 3.71
C LYS A 116 -8.60 -10.96 3.20
N ARG A 117 -9.09 -9.82 3.70
CA ARG A 117 -10.34 -9.22 3.25
C ARG A 117 -10.13 -8.07 2.26
N GLY A 118 -8.89 -7.88 1.77
CA GLY A 118 -8.46 -6.79 0.90
C GLY A 118 -8.28 -7.16 -0.59
N VAL A 119 -7.78 -6.20 -1.36
CA VAL A 119 -7.66 -6.32 -2.83
C VAL A 119 -6.49 -7.21 -3.24
N ILE A 120 -5.39 -7.19 -2.49
CA ILE A 120 -4.23 -8.03 -2.79
C ILE A 120 -4.61 -9.52 -2.75
N GLU A 121 -5.28 -9.97 -1.68
CA GLU A 121 -5.75 -11.36 -1.56
C GLU A 121 -6.70 -11.77 -2.69
N THR A 122 -7.58 -10.85 -3.13
CA THR A 122 -8.62 -11.18 -4.12
C THR A 122 -8.12 -11.15 -5.56
N CYS A 123 -7.11 -10.32 -5.86
CA CYS A 123 -6.66 -10.07 -7.23
C CYS A 123 -5.27 -10.65 -7.54
N PHE A 124 -4.45 -10.96 -6.54
CA PHE A 124 -3.05 -11.31 -6.74
C PHE A 124 -2.57 -12.41 -5.78
N ASP A 125 -1.44 -13.04 -6.13
CA ASP A 125 -0.66 -13.85 -5.19
C ASP A 125 0.48 -13.00 -4.65
N ALA A 126 0.29 -12.45 -3.44
CA ALA A 126 1.26 -11.54 -2.80
C ALA A 126 2.66 -12.16 -2.71
N LEU A 127 2.75 -13.42 -2.29
CA LEU A 127 4.03 -14.11 -2.12
C LEU A 127 4.71 -14.37 -3.46
N ALA A 128 3.96 -14.78 -4.49
CA ALA A 128 4.50 -14.98 -5.82
C ALA A 128 5.03 -13.67 -6.41
N LEU A 129 4.32 -12.55 -6.24
CA LEU A 129 4.80 -11.24 -6.70
C LEU A 129 6.07 -10.82 -5.96
N TRP A 130 6.09 -10.88 -4.64
CA TRP A 130 7.29 -10.49 -3.87
C TRP A 130 8.50 -11.40 -4.17
N ARG A 131 8.30 -12.68 -4.46
CA ARG A 131 9.39 -13.60 -4.89
C ARG A 131 10.01 -13.23 -6.23
N GLN A 132 9.34 -12.42 -7.05
CA GLN A 132 9.95 -11.83 -8.26
C GLN A 132 10.95 -10.72 -7.91
N ARG A 133 10.76 -10.04 -6.76
CA ARG A 133 11.54 -8.86 -6.34
C ARG A 133 12.50 -9.10 -5.19
N ALA A 134 12.40 -10.23 -4.50
CA ALA A 134 13.24 -10.56 -3.37
C ALA A 134 13.60 -12.04 -3.33
N GLU A 135 14.78 -12.35 -2.81
CA GLU A 135 15.29 -13.73 -2.70
C GLU A 135 14.68 -14.47 -1.51
N ARG A 136 14.43 -13.75 -0.42
CA ARG A 136 14.00 -14.30 0.87
C ARG A 136 12.69 -13.65 1.29
N VAL A 137 11.57 -14.29 0.96
CA VAL A 137 10.22 -13.78 1.25
C VAL A 137 9.49 -14.76 2.15
N GLU A 138 9.08 -14.28 3.32
CA GLU A 138 8.08 -14.91 4.17
C GLU A 138 6.90 -13.95 4.37
N GLY A 139 5.74 -14.49 4.73
CA GLY A 139 4.54 -13.68 4.84
C GLY A 139 3.28 -14.51 5.00
N GLU A 140 2.21 -13.83 5.41
CA GLU A 140 0.89 -14.43 5.59
C GLU A 140 -0.22 -13.38 5.44
N ALA A 141 -1.41 -13.86 5.10
CA ALA A 141 -2.63 -13.06 5.13
C ALA A 141 -3.16 -12.95 6.56
N LEU A 142 -3.54 -11.74 6.99
CA LEU A 142 -4.24 -11.50 8.25
C LEU A 142 -5.73 -11.29 8.01
N ASP A 143 -6.59 -11.72 8.93
CA ASP A 143 -8.05 -11.54 8.80
C ASP A 143 -8.50 -10.10 9.09
N THR A 144 -8.04 -9.18 8.25
CA THR A 144 -8.21 -7.73 8.35
C THR A 144 -8.62 -7.16 6.99
N THR A 145 -8.99 -5.89 6.97
CA THR A 145 -9.02 -5.08 5.74
C THR A 145 -7.65 -4.44 5.49
N HIS A 146 -7.57 -3.50 4.54
CA HIS A 146 -6.33 -2.80 4.18
C HIS A 146 -5.64 -2.14 5.39
N TYR A 147 -6.42 -1.69 6.38
CA TYR A 147 -5.94 -0.95 7.53
C TYR A 147 -5.56 -1.85 8.71
N MET A 148 -4.82 -2.94 8.46
CA MET A 148 -4.41 -3.90 9.49
C MET A 148 -3.67 -3.27 10.68
N ALA A 149 -2.95 -2.17 10.46
CA ALA A 149 -2.26 -1.44 11.52
C ALA A 149 -3.22 -0.71 12.46
N GLU A 150 -4.42 -0.36 11.99
CA GLU A 150 -5.49 0.22 12.80
C GLU A 150 -6.38 -0.88 13.41
N GLU A 151 -6.68 -1.94 12.65
CA GLU A 151 -7.59 -3.01 13.08
C GLU A 151 -6.97 -3.97 14.12
N VAL A 152 -5.71 -4.38 13.91
CA VAL A 152 -5.01 -5.37 14.75
C VAL A 152 -3.55 -4.95 15.03
N PRO A 153 -3.31 -3.75 15.58
CA PRO A 153 -1.97 -3.20 15.79
C PRO A 153 -1.05 -4.13 16.59
N GLY A 154 -1.57 -4.80 17.63
CA GLY A 154 -0.80 -5.73 18.46
C GLY A 154 -0.28 -6.96 17.70
N ASP A 155 -1.12 -7.52 16.82
CA ASP A 155 -0.78 -8.68 15.99
C ASP A 155 0.26 -8.33 14.93
N VAL A 156 0.11 -7.16 14.30
CA VAL A 156 1.09 -6.62 13.33
C VAL A 156 2.43 -6.36 14.03
N ALA A 157 2.39 -5.67 15.18
CA ALA A 157 3.58 -5.36 15.95
C ALA A 157 4.33 -6.61 16.42
N THR A 158 3.61 -7.64 16.86
CA THR A 158 4.20 -8.93 17.29
C THR A 158 4.93 -9.60 16.14
N ARG A 159 4.27 -9.75 14.98
CA ARG A 159 4.87 -10.38 13.77
C ARG A 159 6.08 -9.63 13.27
N MET A 160 6.02 -8.30 13.24
CA MET A 160 7.15 -7.46 12.86
C MET A 160 8.31 -7.61 13.86
N SER A 161 8.02 -7.61 15.16
CA SER A 161 9.04 -7.76 16.21
C SER A 161 9.73 -9.13 16.14
N ASP A 162 8.96 -10.21 15.99
CA ASP A 162 9.50 -11.56 15.83
C ASP A 162 10.36 -11.68 14.58
N PHE A 163 9.90 -11.11 13.46
CA PHE A 163 10.66 -11.07 12.21
C PHE A 163 12.01 -10.38 12.39
N PHE A 164 12.04 -9.19 13.00
CA PHE A 164 13.27 -8.44 13.21
C PHE A 164 14.19 -9.09 14.25
N ALA A 165 13.64 -9.75 15.27
CA ALA A 165 14.41 -10.50 16.26
C ALA A 165 15.16 -11.68 15.63
N ARG A 166 14.54 -12.37 14.66
CA ARG A 166 15.16 -13.46 13.88
C ARG A 166 16.12 -12.97 12.79
N ASN A 167 15.99 -11.73 12.34
CA ASN A 167 16.76 -11.13 11.25
C ASN A 167 17.45 -9.81 11.68
N PRO A 168 18.41 -9.85 12.61
CA PRO A 168 19.04 -8.64 13.15
C PRO A 168 19.81 -7.86 12.07
N ILE A 169 19.64 -6.54 12.06
CA ILE A 169 20.28 -5.60 11.10
C ILE A 169 21.80 -5.64 11.17
N HIS A 170 22.34 -5.96 12.34
CA HIS A 170 23.77 -6.17 12.57
C HIS A 170 24.00 -7.59 13.05
N ALA A 171 24.19 -8.53 12.11
CA ALA A 171 24.90 -9.74 12.46
C ALA A 171 26.31 -9.29 12.90
N LYS A 172 26.62 -9.39 14.20
CA LYS A 172 28.02 -9.34 14.64
C LYS A 172 28.77 -10.32 13.75
N ALA A 173 29.76 -9.85 13.00
CA ALA A 173 30.72 -10.72 12.36
C ALA A 173 31.29 -11.61 13.47
N THR A 174 30.86 -12.87 13.51
CA THR A 174 31.49 -13.88 14.34
C THR A 174 32.88 -14.08 13.78
N ALA A 175 33.87 -13.60 14.54
CA ALA A 175 35.29 -13.87 14.33
C ALA A 175 35.60 -15.37 14.50
#